data_AF-A0A656JPZ0-F1
#
_entry.id   AF-A0A656JPZ0-F1
#
_cell.length_a   1.000
_cell.length_b   1.000
_cell.length_c   1.000
_cell.angle_alpha   90.00
_cell.angle_beta   90.00
_cell.angle_gamma   90.00
#
_symmetry.space_group_name_H-M   'P 1'
#
loop_
_entity.id
_entity.type
_entity.pdbx_description
1 polymer ?
#
loop_
_entity_poly.entity_id
_entity_poly.type
_entity_poly.pdbx_seq_one_letter_code
_entity_poly.pdbx_strand_id
1 'polypeptide(L)'
;MAKLAGFRLPIESHPLQALVSEPIKPIIDSVIMSNAVHGYISQSDKGDLVIGAGIDSWVGYGQRGSYPVIEHTIQAIVEMFPVLSRVRM
;
A
#
# COMPACT_ATOMS: atom_id res chain seq x y z
N MET A 1 7.56 12.60 -19.98
CA MET A 1 7.51 14.05 -20.31
C MET A 1 8.87 14.68 -20.58
N ALA A 2 9.95 14.36 -19.84
CA ALA A 2 11.30 14.89 -20.11
C ALA A 2 11.78 14.79 -21.57
N LYS A 3 11.39 13.71 -22.27
CA LYS A 3 11.64 13.54 -23.72
C LYS A 3 11.14 14.70 -24.57
N LEU A 4 10.01 15.33 -24.21
CA LEU A 4 9.46 16.49 -24.93
C LEU A 4 10.34 17.74 -24.77
N ALA A 5 11.06 17.84 -23.66
CA ALA A 5 11.98 18.94 -23.36
C ALA A 5 13.44 18.64 -23.76
N GLY A 6 13.69 17.53 -24.47
CA GLY A 6 14.99 17.21 -25.05
C GLY A 6 16.05 16.66 -24.08
N PHE A 7 15.68 16.26 -22.86
CA PHE A 7 16.62 15.67 -21.90
C PHE A 7 16.15 14.33 -21.32
N ARG A 8 17.11 13.53 -20.85
CA ARG A 8 16.88 12.23 -20.20
C ARG A 8 16.85 12.41 -18.68
N LEU A 9 15.94 11.70 -18.02
CA LEU A 9 15.92 11.54 -16.56
C LEU A 9 16.30 10.10 -16.18
N PRO A 10 17.11 9.89 -15.13
CA PRO A 10 17.44 8.55 -14.62
C PRO A 10 16.35 8.06 -13.66
N ILE A 11 15.11 7.93 -14.17
CA ILE A 11 13.96 7.47 -13.39
C ILE A 11 13.23 6.33 -14.10
N GLU A 12 12.62 5.46 -13.32
CA GLU A 12 11.73 4.40 -13.76
C GLU A 12 10.35 4.61 -13.10
N SER A 13 9.29 4.17 -13.78
CA SER A 13 7.92 4.24 -13.26
C SER A 13 7.45 2.85 -12.94
N HIS A 14 7.11 2.61 -11.69
CA HIS A 14 6.65 1.32 -11.18
C HIS A 14 5.22 1.42 -10.68
N PRO A 15 4.42 0.36 -10.81
CA PRO A 15 3.15 0.26 -10.10
C PRO A 15 3.39 0.23 -8.59
N LEU A 16 2.56 0.98 -7.87
CA LEU A 16 2.42 0.91 -6.42
C LEU A 16 0.95 0.64 -6.13
N GLN A 17 0.68 -0.25 -5.18
CA GLN A 17 -0.68 -0.64 -4.80
C GLN A 17 -0.97 -0.21 -3.36
N ALA A 18 -2.23 0.18 -3.13
CA ALA A 18 -2.77 0.49 -1.83
C ALA A 18 -4.22 -0.02 -1.75
N LEU A 19 -4.69 -0.27 -0.54
CA LEU A 19 -6.03 -0.80 -0.26
C LEU A 19 -6.67 -0.05 0.91
N VAL A 20 -8.00 -0.04 0.94
CA VAL A 20 -8.80 0.58 2.00
C VAL A 20 -9.79 -0.42 2.55
N SER A 21 -9.99 -0.43 3.86
CA SER A 21 -11.01 -1.29 4.45
C SER A 21 -12.42 -0.71 4.37
N GLU A 22 -13.41 -1.50 4.76
CA GLU A 22 -14.67 -0.93 5.25
C GLU A 22 -14.43 -0.02 6.47
N PRO A 23 -15.23 1.05 6.69
CA PRO A 23 -15.08 1.89 7.86
C PRO A 23 -15.35 1.16 9.17
N ILE A 24 -14.48 1.34 10.16
CA ILE A 24 -14.63 0.79 11.50
C ILE A 24 -14.47 1.88 12.56
N LYS A 25 -14.82 1.56 13.82
CA LYS A 25 -14.56 2.48 14.93
C LYS A 25 -13.05 2.77 15.06
N PRO A 26 -12.66 3.96 15.56
CA PRO A 26 -11.26 4.30 15.75
C PRO A 26 -10.52 3.27 16.63
N ILE A 27 -9.43 2.72 16.10
CA ILE A 27 -8.54 1.78 16.80
C ILE A 27 -7.04 2.01 16.47
N ILE A 28 -6.72 2.80 15.44
CA ILE A 28 -5.36 3.22 15.11
C ILE A 28 -5.33 4.74 15.17
N ASP A 29 -4.48 5.29 16.05
CA ASP A 29 -4.34 6.72 16.34
C ASP A 29 -3.10 7.37 15.68
N SER A 30 -2.29 6.57 15.01
CA SER A 30 -1.00 6.95 14.45
C SER A 30 -0.74 6.30 13.10
N VAL A 31 0.23 6.83 12.36
CA VAL A 31 0.73 6.20 11.13
C VAL A 31 1.81 5.19 11.54
N ILE A 32 1.60 3.92 11.23
CA ILE A 32 2.51 2.83 11.59
C ILE A 32 3.15 2.29 10.32
N MET A 33 4.49 2.14 10.33
CA MET A 33 5.26 1.61 9.21
C MET A 33 6.30 0.62 9.71
N SER A 34 6.47 -0.50 9.00
CA SER A 34 7.51 -1.48 9.28
C SER A 34 8.18 -1.95 7.99
N ASN A 35 9.48 -1.71 7.89
CA ASN A 35 10.30 -2.26 6.81
C ASN A 35 10.60 -3.76 7.01
N ALA A 36 10.55 -4.25 8.25
CA ALA A 36 10.88 -5.63 8.58
C ALA A 36 9.82 -6.62 8.09
N VAL A 37 8.53 -6.27 8.27
CA VAL A 37 7.40 -7.06 7.71
C VAL A 37 6.83 -6.44 6.44
N HIS A 38 7.34 -5.29 6.04
CA HIS A 38 7.04 -4.61 4.77
C HIS A 38 5.56 -4.20 4.62
N GLY A 39 5.11 -3.29 5.47
CA GLY A 39 3.77 -2.71 5.39
C GLY A 39 3.62 -1.40 6.15
N TYR A 40 2.62 -0.62 5.77
CA TYR A 40 2.17 0.57 6.48
C TYR A 40 0.64 0.59 6.62
N ILE A 41 0.16 1.21 7.70
CA ILE A 41 -1.25 1.35 7.99
C ILE A 41 -1.53 2.66 8.74
N SER A 42 -2.67 3.27 8.44
CA SER A 42 -3.27 4.37 9.20
C SER A 42 -4.79 4.27 9.10
N GLN A 43 -5.52 4.84 10.04
CA GLN A 43 -6.98 4.96 9.94
C GLN A 43 -7.36 6.37 9.50
N SER A 44 -8.20 6.48 8.46
CA SER A 44 -8.68 7.75 7.95
C SER A 44 -9.73 8.36 8.88
N ASP A 45 -10.01 9.65 8.73
CA ASP A 45 -11.12 10.33 9.43
C ASP A 45 -12.51 9.75 9.08
N LYS A 46 -12.65 9.12 7.91
CA LYS A 46 -13.87 8.41 7.50
C LYS A 46 -14.00 7.05 8.22
N GLY A 47 -12.91 6.54 8.80
CA GLY A 47 -12.86 5.32 9.60
C GLY A 47 -12.31 4.09 8.88
N ASP A 48 -12.03 4.16 7.58
CA ASP A 48 -11.37 3.11 6.81
C ASP A 48 -9.87 3.04 7.10
N LEU A 49 -9.32 1.82 7.08
CA LEU A 49 -7.89 1.56 7.22
C LEU A 49 -7.23 1.72 5.87
N VAL A 50 -6.31 2.68 5.75
CA VAL A 50 -5.49 2.91 4.56
C VAL A 50 -4.20 2.12 4.70
N ILE A 51 -3.99 1.17 3.80
CA ILE A 51 -2.92 0.17 3.87
C ILE A 51 -2.12 0.13 2.57
N GLY A 52 -0.82 -0.12 2.67
CA GLY A 52 0.00 -0.47 1.52
C GLY A 52 1.37 -1.01 1.90
N ALA A 53 2.17 -1.28 0.88
CA ALA A 53 3.50 -1.87 1.00
C ALA A 53 4.41 -1.37 -0.13
N GLY A 54 5.31 -2.23 -0.63
CA GLY A 54 6.24 -1.91 -1.69
C GLY A 54 5.63 -1.90 -3.09
N ILE A 55 6.46 -1.47 -4.04
CA ILE A 55 6.15 -1.43 -5.46
C ILE A 55 6.18 -2.82 -6.10
N ASP A 56 5.49 -2.96 -7.22
CA ASP A 56 5.76 -4.06 -8.16
C ASP A 56 7.10 -3.82 -8.88
N SER A 57 7.90 -4.87 -9.05
CA SER A 57 9.29 -4.75 -9.54
C SER A 57 9.42 -4.41 -11.03
N TRP A 58 8.33 -4.46 -11.80
CA TRP A 58 8.34 -4.20 -13.24
C TRP A 58 7.98 -2.75 -13.55
N VAL A 59 8.49 -2.22 -14.66
CA VAL A 59 8.18 -0.85 -15.12
C VAL A 59 6.80 -0.81 -15.74
N GLY A 60 5.91 0.02 -15.19
CA GLY A 60 4.50 0.03 -15.55
C GLY A 60 3.81 1.38 -15.38
N TYR A 61 2.86 1.64 -16.27
CA TYR A 61 1.99 2.83 -16.25
C TYR A 61 0.50 2.47 -16.16
N GLY A 62 0.18 1.19 -15.96
CA GLY A 62 -1.19 0.67 -15.99
C GLY A 62 -2.01 0.94 -14.73
N GLN A 63 -1.44 1.61 -13.71
CA GLN A 63 -2.11 1.89 -12.42
C GLN A 63 -2.71 0.65 -11.74
N ARG A 64 -2.09 -0.51 -11.97
CA ARG A 64 -2.46 -1.80 -11.42
C ARG A 64 -1.19 -2.64 -11.24
N GLY A 65 -1.14 -3.42 -10.18
CA GLY A 65 -0.06 -4.36 -9.94
C GLY A 65 -0.54 -5.80 -9.86
N SER A 66 0.35 -6.67 -9.40
CA SER A 66 0.12 -8.10 -9.24
C SER A 66 -0.61 -8.41 -7.93
N TYR A 67 -1.45 -9.44 -7.95
CA TYR A 67 -2.20 -9.86 -6.76
C TYR A 67 -1.31 -10.36 -5.60
N PRO A 68 -0.18 -11.05 -5.82
CA PRO A 68 0.69 -11.48 -4.71
C PRO A 68 1.21 -10.34 -3.81
N VAL A 69 1.39 -9.13 -4.36
CA VAL A 69 1.76 -7.95 -3.55
C VAL A 69 0.66 -7.62 -2.53
N ILE A 70 -0.60 -7.72 -2.93
CA ILE A 70 -1.74 -7.53 -2.02
C ILE A 70 -1.77 -8.63 -0.95
N GLU A 71 -1.59 -9.89 -1.34
CA GLU A 71 -1.58 -11.02 -0.40
C GLU A 71 -0.48 -10.87 0.67
N HIS A 72 0.75 -10.53 0.25
CA HIS A 72 1.86 -10.27 1.18
C HIS A 72 1.60 -9.07 2.09
N THR A 73 0.99 -8.01 1.55
CA THR A 73 0.62 -6.82 2.34
C THR A 73 -0.36 -7.20 3.45
N ILE A 74 -1.43 -7.93 3.10
CA ILE A 74 -2.44 -8.37 4.08
C ILE A 74 -1.84 -9.32 5.11
N GLN A 75 -0.95 -10.24 4.71
CA GLN A 75 -0.25 -11.11 5.64
C GLN A 75 0.53 -10.31 6.69
N ALA A 76 1.28 -9.28 6.27
CA ALA A 76 2.03 -8.41 7.18
C ALA A 76 1.12 -7.64 8.14
N ILE A 77 -0.03 -7.13 7.66
CA ILE A 77 -1.00 -6.42 8.50
C ILE A 77 -1.63 -7.36 9.53
N VAL A 78 -2.04 -8.56 9.14
CA VAL A 78 -2.64 -9.52 10.09
C VAL A 78 -1.63 -10.01 11.11
N GLU A 79 -0.35 -10.17 10.74
CA GLU A 79 0.72 -10.55 11.67
C GLU A 79 0.95 -9.46 12.73
N MET A 80 1.00 -8.18 12.32
CA MET A 80 1.17 -7.05 13.25
C MET A 80 -0.09 -6.74 14.05
N PHE A 81 -1.27 -6.92 13.45
CA PHE A 81 -2.57 -6.56 14.02
C PHE A 81 -3.56 -7.71 13.86
N PRO A 82 -3.44 -8.80 14.64
CA PRO A 82 -4.32 -9.97 14.52
C PRO A 82 -5.82 -9.65 14.65
N VAL A 83 -6.15 -8.58 15.38
CA VAL A 83 -7.52 -8.05 15.54
C VAL A 83 -8.18 -7.66 14.21
N LEU A 84 -7.40 -7.38 13.17
CA LEU A 84 -7.88 -6.96 11.85
C LEU A 84 -8.18 -8.12 10.90
N SER A 85 -7.94 -9.38 11.30
CA SER A 85 -8.03 -10.58 10.43
C SER A 85 -9.36 -10.82 9.72
N ARG A 86 -10.44 -10.16 10.15
CA ARG A 86 -11.79 -10.30 9.58
C ARG A 86 -12.35 -9.03 8.97
N VAL A 87 -11.59 -7.94 8.99
CA VAL A 87 -12.00 -6.65 8.40
C VAL A 87 -11.99 -6.79 6.88
N ARG A 88 -13.06 -6.32 6.22
CA ARG A 88 -13.13 -6.36 4.75
C ARG A 88 -12.28 -5.26 4.13
N MET A 89 -11.61 -5.61 3.03
CA MET A 89 -10.76 -4.76 2.19
C MET A 89 -11.40 -4.56 0.82
#